data_AF-A0A736NNA4-F1
#
_entry.id   AF-A0A736NNA4-F1
#
_cell.length_a   1.000
_cell.length_b   1.000
_cell.length_c   1.000
_cell.angle_alpha   90.00
_cell.angle_beta   90.00
_cell.angle_gamma   90.00
#
_symmetry.space_group_name_H-M   'P 1'
#
loop_
_entity.id
_entity.type
_entity.pdbx_description
1 polymer ?
#
loop_
_entity_poly.entity_id
_entity_poly.type
_entity_poly.pdbx_seq_one_letter_code
_entity_poly.pdbx_strand_id
1 'polypeptide(L)' 'MTIAITDVVLRDAHQSLFATRLRLDDMLPIAAQLDDVGYGSLECWGGATFDACIRFLGEDPWVRLRELKKAMPKTPLQM' A
#
# COMPACT_ATOMS: atom_id res chain seq x y z
N MET A 1 5.88 8.58 -26.49
CA MET A 1 5.52 7.40 -25.69
C MET A 1 5.72 7.79 -24.23
N THR A 2 4.67 7.77 -23.42
CA THR A 2 4.74 8.15 -22.01
C THR A 2 5.07 6.91 -21.19
N ILE A 3 6.02 7.02 -20.25
CA ILE A 3 6.40 5.92 -19.34
C ILE A 3 5.46 5.97 -18.13
N ALA A 4 4.83 4.84 -17.80
CA ALA A 4 4.04 4.69 -16.59
C ALA A 4 4.96 4.35 -15.40
N ILE A 5 4.67 4.95 -14.24
CA ILE A 5 5.42 4.71 -13.00
C ILE A 5 4.55 3.92 -12.04
N THR A 6 5.13 2.89 -11.42
CA THR A 6 4.55 2.18 -10.29
C THR A 6 5.31 2.60 -9.03
N ASP A 7 4.59 3.08 -8.03
CA ASP A 7 5.16 3.39 -6.73
C ASP A 7 4.94 2.22 -5.76
N VAL A 8 5.96 1.94 -4.95
CA VAL A 8 6.04 0.78 -4.05
C VAL A 8 6.07 1.19 -2.58
N VAL A 9 5.81 2.48 -2.28
CA VAL A 9 5.90 3.03 -0.92
C VAL A 9 5.02 2.30 0.09
N LEU A 10 3.86 1.78 -0.35
CA LEU A 10 2.89 1.10 0.51
C LEU A 10 3.17 -0.40 0.69
N ARG A 11 4.20 -0.96 0.02
CA ARG A 11 4.58 -2.38 0.12
C ARG A 11 6.10 -2.54 0.24
N ASP A 12 6.83 -2.49 -0.87
CA ASP A 12 8.24 -2.89 -0.87
C ASP A 12 9.17 -1.90 -0.16
N ALA A 13 8.84 -0.60 -0.16
CA ALA A 13 9.71 0.39 0.47
C ALA A 13 9.86 0.14 1.98
N HIS A 14 8.75 0.00 2.70
CA HIS A 14 8.79 -0.27 4.14
C HIS A 14 9.18 -1.70 4.49
N GLN A 15 8.87 -2.66 3.61
CA GLN A 15 9.40 -4.01 3.72
C GLN A 15 10.93 -4.01 3.68
N SER A 16 11.53 -3.22 2.77
CA SER A 16 12.99 -3.14 2.58
C SER A 16 13.70 -2.30 3.63
N LEU A 17 13.08 -1.22 4.10
CA LEU A 17 13.77 -0.20 4.91
C LEU A 17 13.50 -0.32 6.41
N PHE A 18 12.33 -0.82 6.81
CA PHE A 18 11.96 -0.94 8.23
C PHE A 18 11.07 -2.15 8.51
N ALA A 19 11.46 -3.29 7.95
CA ALA A 19 10.96 -4.62 8.29
C ALA A 19 9.44 -4.79 8.22
N THR A 20 8.82 -4.16 7.23
CA THR A 20 7.37 -4.28 6.93
C THR A 20 6.46 -3.75 8.04
N ARG A 21 6.92 -2.74 8.80
CA ARG A 21 6.22 -2.27 10.01
C ARG A 21 5.34 -1.03 9.82
N LEU A 22 5.09 -0.61 8.58
CA LEU A 22 4.15 0.49 8.33
C LEU A 22 2.71 0.05 8.65
N ARG A 23 2.05 0.79 9.56
CA ARG A 23 0.67 0.54 9.98
C ARG A 23 -0.31 1.16 9.00
N LEU A 24 -1.53 0.62 8.95
CA LEU A 24 -2.59 1.16 8.10
C LEU A 24 -2.91 2.62 8.45
N ASP A 25 -2.92 2.97 9.73
CA ASP A 25 -3.22 4.32 10.22
C ASP A 25 -2.19 5.38 9.74
N ASP A 26 -0.95 4.97 9.45
CA ASP A 26 0.08 5.84 8.88
C ASP A 26 -0.03 5.95 7.35
N MET A 27 -0.68 4.97 6.69
CA MET A 27 -0.88 4.96 5.23
C MET A 27 -2.09 5.83 4.81
N LEU A 28 -3.20 5.72 5.54
CA LEU A 28 -4.48 6.34 5.13
C LEU A 28 -4.46 7.86 4.99
N PRO A 29 -3.76 8.65 5.84
CA PRO A 29 -3.76 10.10 5.74
C PRO A 29 -3.23 10.65 4.41
N ILE A 30 -2.36 9.91 3.72
CA ILE A 30 -1.77 10.33 2.44
C ILE A 30 -2.42 9.66 1.21
N ALA A 31 -3.26 8.65 1.41
CA ALA A 31 -3.81 7.81 0.36
C ALA A 31 -4.51 8.61 -0.77
N ALA A 32 -5.31 9.62 -0.41
CA ALA A 32 -6.01 10.44 -1.41
C ALA A 32 -5.04 11.24 -2.31
N GLN A 33 -3.91 11.71 -1.75
CA GLN A 33 -2.91 12.42 -2.54
C GLN A 33 -2.15 11.46 -3.47
N LEU A 34 -1.83 10.25 -3.00
CA LEU A 34 -1.23 9.20 -3.83
C LEU A 34 -2.16 8.81 -4.99
N ASP A 35 -3.47 8.75 -4.75
CA ASP A 35 -4.47 8.43 -5.78
C ASP A 35 -4.57 9.47 -6.89
N ASP A 36 -4.17 10.72 -6.61
CA ASP A 36 -4.24 11.85 -7.55
C ASP A 36 -2.97 12.06 -8.38
N VAL A 37 -1.88 11.33 -8.09
CA VAL A 37 -0.59 11.49 -8.80
C VAL A 37 -0.65 11.03 -10.25
N GLY A 38 -1.47 10.02 -10.56
CA GLY A 38 -1.54 9.40 -11.89
C GLY A 38 -0.51 8.28 -12.11
N TYR A 39 -0.22 7.50 -11.07
CA TYR A 39 0.60 6.29 -11.19
C TYR A 39 -0.06 5.23 -12.10
N GLY A 40 0.77 4.44 -12.78
CA GLY A 40 0.31 3.26 -13.52
C GLY A 40 -0.27 2.19 -12.58
N SER A 41 0.32 2.04 -11.39
CA SER A 41 -0.23 1.27 -10.28
C SER A 41 0.42 1.70 -8.96
N LEU A 42 -0.23 1.37 -7.84
CA LEU A 42 0.34 1.45 -6.50
C LEU A 42 0.48 0.04 -5.93
N GLU A 43 1.70 -0.38 -5.64
CA GLU A 43 1.94 -1.65 -4.97
C GLU A 43 1.72 -1.49 -3.46
N CYS A 44 0.68 -2.14 -2.93
CA CYS A 44 0.20 -1.89 -1.57
C CYS A 44 -0.21 -3.14 -0.80
N TRP A 45 -0.03 -4.33 -1.38
CA TRP A 45 -0.43 -5.59 -0.77
C TRP A 45 0.45 -6.75 -1.25
N GLY A 46 0.34 -7.93 -0.66
CA GLY A 46 1.22 -9.07 -0.99
C GLY A 46 2.60 -8.99 -0.32
N GLY A 47 3.55 -9.78 -0.81
CA GLY A 47 4.88 -9.93 -0.19
C GLY A 47 4.79 -10.31 1.30
N ALA A 48 5.61 -9.66 2.14
CA ALA A 48 5.62 -9.89 3.59
C ALA A 48 4.52 -9.14 4.35
N THR A 49 3.72 -8.29 3.67
CA THR A 49 2.71 -7.48 4.36
C THR A 49 1.61 -8.33 5.00
N PHE A 50 1.26 -9.47 4.40
CA PHE A 50 0.25 -10.37 4.95
C PHE A 50 0.70 -10.96 6.31
N ASP A 51 1.90 -11.55 6.37
CA ASP A 51 2.47 -12.06 7.62
C ASP A 51 2.66 -10.92 8.63
N ALA A 52 3.18 -9.77 8.21
CA ALA A 52 3.42 -8.66 9.12
C ALA A 52 2.14 -8.12 9.78
N CYS A 53 1.04 -8.02 9.02
CA CYS A 53 -0.27 -7.63 9.54
C CYS A 53 -0.70 -8.53 10.71
N ILE A 54 -0.73 -9.86 10.48
CA ILE A 54 -1.27 -10.81 11.46
C ILE A 54 -0.30 -11.11 12.60
N ARG A 55 1.02 -11.03 12.35
CA ARG A 55 2.05 -11.45 13.31
C ARG A 55 2.54 -10.31 14.21
N PHE A 56 2.62 -9.08 13.68
CA PHE A 56 3.31 -7.98 14.37
C PHE A 56 2.45 -6.73 14.56
N LEU A 57 1.52 -6.46 13.65
CA LEU A 57 0.77 -5.20 13.67
C LEU A 57 -0.59 -5.34 14.37
N GLY A 58 -1.11 -6.57 14.48
CA GLY A 58 -2.44 -6.81 15.03
C GLY A 58 -3.54 -6.36 14.07
N GLU A 59 -3.28 -6.42 12.77
CA GLU A 59 -4.19 -5.97 11.72
C GLU A 59 -4.68 -7.15 10.87
N ASP A 60 -5.92 -7.09 10.40
CA ASP A 60 -6.42 -8.00 9.37
C ASP A 60 -5.93 -7.50 7.98
N PRO A 61 -5.08 -8.27 7.26
CA PRO A 61 -4.57 -7.84 5.96
C PRO A 61 -5.68 -7.61 4.93
N TRP A 62 -6.82 -8.29 5.05
CA TRP A 62 -7.97 -8.08 4.17
C TRP A 62 -8.70 -6.77 4.47
N VAL A 63 -8.75 -6.34 5.73
CA VAL A 63 -9.27 -5.01 6.10
C VAL A 63 -8.36 -3.93 5.52
N ARG A 64 -7.03 -4.08 5.65
CA ARG A 64 -6.05 -3.18 5.04
C ARG A 64 -6.28 -3.01 3.53
N LEU A 65 -6.47 -4.10 2.78
CA LEU A 65 -6.74 -4.04 1.34
C LEU A 65 -8.04 -3.28 1.03
N ARG A 66 -9.12 -3.53 1.79
CA ARG A 66 -10.41 -2.86 1.58
C ARG A 66 -10.35 -1.36 1.88
N GLU A 67 -9.72 -0.97 2.98
CA GLU A 67 -9.60 0.45 3.35
C GLU A 67 -8.70 1.21 2.37
N LEU A 68 -7.58 0.61 1.93
CA LEU A 68 -6.75 1.21 0.88
C LEU A 68 -7.51 1.33 -0.44
N LYS A 69 -8.30 0.32 -0.85
CA LYS A 69 -9.09 0.42 -2.08
C LYS A 69 -10.20 1.48 -2.00
N LYS A 70 -10.79 1.65 -0.82
CA LYS A 70 -11.77 2.71 -0.54
C LYS A 70 -11.13 4.10 -0.59
N ALA A 71 -9.92 4.24 -0.05
CA ALA A 71 -9.20 5.51 -0.01
C ALA A 71 -8.54 5.89 -1.35
N MET A 72 -8.22 4.90 -2.21
CA MET A 72 -7.60 5.08 -3.53
C MET A 72 -8.46 4.46 -4.65
N PRO A 73 -9.64 5.05 -4.96
CA PRO A 73 -10.55 4.49 -5.95
C PRO A 73 -10.02 4.56 -7.39
N LYS A 74 -9.19 5.55 -7.75
CA LYS A 74 -8.78 5.83 -9.14
C LYS A 74 -7.62 4.95 -9.60
N THR A 75 -6.64 4.72 -8.73
CA THR A 75 -5.38 4.07 -9.08
C THR A 75 -5.52 2.54 -9.03
N PRO A 76 -4.98 1.80 -10.01
CA PRO A 76 -4.88 0.35 -9.94
C PRO A 76 -4.00 -0.08 -8.76
N LEU A 77 -4.52 -0.97 -7.91
CA LEU A 77 -3.73 -1.57 -6.83
C LEU A 77 -3.00 -2.82 -7.34
N GLN A 78 -1.76 -3.00 -6.90
CA GLN A 78 -0.89 -4.12 -7.27
C GLN A 78 -0.45 -4.91 -6.02
N MET A 79 -0.26 -6.22 -6.20
CA MET A 79 0.31 -7.14 -5.22
C MET A 79 1.32 -8.08 -5.86
#